data_AF-A0A381XXJ3-F1
#
_entry.id   AF-A0A381XXJ3-F1
#
_cell.length_a   1.000
_cell.length_b   1.000
_cell.length_c   1.000
_cell.angle_alpha   90.00
_cell.angle_beta   90.00
_cell.angle_gamma   90.00
#
_symmetry.space_group_name_H-M   'P 1'
#
loop_
_entity.id
_entity.type
_entity.pdbx_description
1 polymer ?
#
loop_
_entity_poly.entity_id
_entity_poly.type
_entity_poly.pdbx_seq_one_letter_code
_entity_poly.pdbx_strand_id
1 'polypeptide(L)'
;MEASFLAAVNVSILALTVIFTVLIILIFTIKVLVKLIPYEAPHRQPASTPSASGDHDDHVAAITATLAMHLGKSPGEFRIVNISQP
;
A
#
# COMPACT_ATOMS: atom_id res chain seq x y z
N MET A 1 -33.04 25.31 -38.20
CA MET A 1 -32.99 25.05 -36.75
C MET A 1 -32.79 23.56 -36.46
N GLU A 2 -33.54 22.67 -37.12
CA GLU A 2 -33.42 21.19 -37.03
C GLU A 2 -31.99 20.65 -37.24
N ALA A 3 -31.26 21.14 -38.26
CA ALA A 3 -29.91 20.67 -38.57
C ALA A 3 -28.89 20.95 -37.45
N SER A 4 -29.03 22.08 -36.74
CA SER A 4 -28.17 22.45 -35.62
C SER A 4 -28.44 21.58 -34.39
N PHE A 5 -29.69 21.15 -34.20
CA PHE A 5 -30.08 20.24 -33.12
C PHE A 5 -29.49 18.85 -33.35
N LEU A 6 -29.60 18.29 -34.56
CA LEU A 6 -28.99 16.99 -34.89
C LEU A 6 -27.46 17.02 -34.74
N ALA A 7 -26.81 18.12 -35.14
CA ALA A 7 -25.38 18.29 -34.94
C ALA A 7 -25.01 18.32 -33.44
N ALA A 8 -25.77 19.04 -32.61
CA ALA A 8 -25.55 19.09 -31.17
C ALA A 8 -25.73 17.72 -30.50
N VAL A 9 -26.73 16.94 -30.93
CA VAL A 9 -26.97 15.58 -30.43
C VAL A 9 -25.80 14.65 -30.81
N ASN A 10 -25.30 14.72 -32.04
CA ASN A 10 -24.14 13.92 -32.46
C ASN A 10 -22.89 14.25 -31.64
N VAL A 11 -22.62 15.53 -31.39
CA VAL A 11 -21.48 15.95 -30.54
C VAL A 11 -21.65 15.47 -29.11
N SER A 12 -22.87 15.54 -28.56
CA SER A 12 -23.18 15.03 -27.22
C SER A 12 -22.92 13.53 -27.10
N ILE A 13 -23.40 12.74 -28.07
CA ILE A 13 -23.17 11.28 -28.11
C ILE A 13 -21.67 10.99 -28.20
N LEU A 14 -20.95 11.67 -29.08
CA LEU A 14 -19.50 11.51 -29.22
C LEU A 14 -18.78 11.80 -27.91
N ALA A 15 -19.13 12.89 -27.23
CA ALA A 15 -18.55 13.24 -25.94
C ALA A 15 -18.83 12.18 -24.86
N LEU A 16 -20.08 11.69 -24.76
CA LEU A 16 -20.43 10.61 -23.83
C LEU A 16 -19.61 9.35 -24.13
N THR A 17 -19.51 8.94 -25.40
CA THR A 17 -18.70 7.78 -25.80
C THR A 17 -17.24 7.96 -25.39
N VAL A 18 -16.62 9.12 -25.69
CA VAL A 18 -15.22 9.39 -25.34
C VAL A 18 -15.00 9.35 -23.83
N ILE A 19 -15.88 9.97 -23.03
CA ILE A 19 -15.78 9.94 -21.57
C ILE A 19 -15.82 8.48 -21.08
N PHE A 20 -16.81 7.70 -21.51
CA PHE A 20 -16.91 6.29 -21.11
C PHE A 20 -15.67 5.49 -21.54
N THR A 21 -15.18 5.67 -22.77
CA THR A 21 -13.98 4.99 -23.26
C THR A 21 -12.76 5.33 -22.40
N VAL A 22 -12.54 6.61 -22.07
CA VAL A 22 -11.43 7.04 -21.21
C VAL A 22 -11.53 6.42 -19.82
N LEU A 23 -12.72 6.41 -19.22
CA LEU A 23 -12.94 5.78 -17.91
C LEU A 23 -12.66 4.27 -17.93
N ILE A 24 -13.12 3.57 -18.98
CA ILE A 24 -12.87 2.13 -19.16
C ILE A 24 -11.37 1.88 -19.29
N ILE A 25 -10.66 2.64 -20.14
CA ILE A 25 -9.21 2.49 -20.32
C ILE A 25 -8.49 2.73 -19.00
N LEU A 26 -8.83 3.80 -18.28
CA LEU A 26 -8.19 4.12 -17.00
C LEU A 26 -8.35 2.97 -15.99
N ILE A 27 -9.57 2.48 -15.79
CA ILE A 27 -9.84 1.37 -14.87
C ILE A 27 -9.11 0.11 -15.33
N PHE A 28 -9.12 -0.17 -16.64
CA PHE A 28 -8.44 -1.32 -17.21
C PHE A 28 -6.93 -1.25 -16.95
N THR A 29 -6.31 -0.10 -17.21
CA THR A 29 -4.89 0.14 -16.93
C THR A 29 -4.58 -0.08 -15.46
N ILE A 30 -5.39 0.44 -14.53
CA ILE A 30 -5.20 0.19 -13.09
C ILE A 30 -5.30 -1.31 -12.77
N LYS A 31 -6.28 -2.03 -13.32
CA LYS A 31 -6.41 -3.48 -13.11
C LYS A 31 -5.20 -4.25 -13.64
N VAL A 32 -4.68 -3.86 -14.80
CA VAL A 32 -3.47 -4.47 -15.39
C VAL A 32 -2.26 -4.17 -14.52
N LEU A 33 -2.08 -2.93 -14.06
CA LEU A 33 -0.99 -2.54 -13.16
C LEU A 33 -1.02 -3.34 -11.85
N VAL A 34 -2.20 -3.52 -11.24
CA VAL A 34 -2.37 -4.34 -10.02
C VAL A 34 -2.04 -5.81 -10.26
N LYS A 35 -2.27 -6.33 -11.47
CA LYS A 35 -1.92 -7.71 -11.83
C LYS A 35 -0.43 -7.87 -12.17
N LEU A 36 0.19 -6.86 -12.76
CA LEU A 36 1.60 -6.88 -13.16
C LEU A 36 2.54 -6.63 -11.97
N ILE A 37 2.15 -5.72 -11.09
CA ILE A 37 2.87 -5.38 -9.86
C ILE A 37 1.88 -5.60 -8.72
N PRO A 38 1.61 -6.87 -8.35
CA PRO A 38 0.77 -7.15 -7.20
C PRO A 38 1.39 -6.47 -5.99
N TYR A 39 0.58 -5.66 -5.31
CA TYR A 39 0.97 -5.06 -4.05
C TYR A 39 1.14 -6.18 -3.02
N GLU A 40 2.38 -6.62 -2.82
CA GLU A 40 2.72 -7.39 -1.63
C GLU A 40 2.67 -6.43 -0.45
N ALA A 41 1.53 -6.43 0.25
CA ALA A 41 1.50 -5.93 1.61
C ALA A 41 2.58 -6.70 2.37
N PRO A 42 3.50 -6.03 3.09
CA PRO A 42 4.45 -6.72 3.95
C PRO A 42 3.65 -7.68 4.82
N HIS A 43 3.90 -8.98 4.66
CA HIS A 43 3.21 -10.02 5.40
C HIS A 43 3.26 -9.65 6.88
N ARG A 44 2.13 -9.17 7.42
CA ARG A 44 1.95 -9.14 8.86
C ARG A 44 1.83 -10.61 9.22
N GLN A 45 2.96 -11.20 9.60
CA GLN A 45 3.01 -12.57 10.10
C GLN A 45 1.85 -12.73 11.09
N PRO A 46 1.01 -13.77 10.94
CA PRO A 46 0.02 -14.05 11.96
C PRO A 46 0.78 -14.16 13.27
N ALA A 47 0.48 -13.27 14.22
CA ALA A 47 1.07 -13.30 15.53
C ALA A 47 0.84 -14.71 16.07
N SER A 48 1.91 -15.50 16.12
CA SER A 48 1.94 -16.75 16.86
C SER A 48 1.47 -16.40 18.26
N THR A 49 0.39 -17.08 18.68
CA THR A 49 -0.21 -17.06 20.00
C THR A 49 0.75 -16.59 21.10
N PRO A 50 0.40 -15.58 21.91
CA PRO A 50 1.30 -15.13 22.96
C PRO A 50 1.37 -16.23 24.02
N SER A 51 2.47 -16.98 24.03
CA SER A 51 2.91 -17.65 25.25
C SER A 51 3.31 -16.54 26.21
N ALA A 52 2.46 -16.31 27.20
CA ALA A 52 2.59 -15.28 28.22
C ALA A 52 3.89 -15.42 29.02
N SER A 53 5.00 -14.89 28.52
CA SER A 53 6.29 -14.73 29.23
C SER A 53 7.28 -13.75 28.57
N GLY A 54 6.96 -13.09 27.44
CA GLY A 54 7.97 -12.41 26.60
C GLY A 54 7.77 -10.92 26.30
N ASP A 55 6.83 -10.23 26.96
CA ASP A 55 6.43 -8.84 26.61
C ASP A 55 7.62 -7.86 26.55
N HIS A 56 8.58 -7.99 27.47
CA HIS A 56 9.79 -7.14 27.47
C HIS A 56 10.74 -7.44 26.29
N ASP A 57 10.96 -8.71 25.99
CA ASP A 57 11.89 -9.14 24.92
C ASP A 57 11.31 -8.84 23.53
N ASP A 58 9.99 -8.92 23.38
CA ASP A 58 9.27 -8.53 22.16
C ASP A 58 9.44 -7.04 21.87
N HIS A 59 9.37 -6.18 22.90
CA HIS A 59 9.65 -4.76 22.76
C HIS A 59 11.11 -4.49 22.37
N VAL A 60 12.06 -5.16 23.02
CA VAL A 60 13.50 -5.04 22.71
C VAL A 60 13.79 -5.49 21.27
N ALA A 61 13.16 -6.57 20.80
CA ALA A 61 13.30 -7.07 19.44
C ALA A 61 12.72 -6.11 18.40
N ALA A 62 11.55 -5.53 18.65
CA ALA A 62 10.94 -4.53 17.77
C ALA A 62 11.79 -3.24 17.69
N ILE A 63 12.30 -2.76 18.83
CA ILE A 63 13.19 -1.59 18.89
C ILE A 63 14.49 -1.89 18.14
N THR A 64 15.10 -3.07 18.36
CA THR A 64 16.32 -3.46 17.66
C THR A 64 16.10 -3.57 16.15
N ALA A 65 14.99 -4.19 15.71
CA ALA A 65 14.68 -4.36 14.29
C ALA A 65 14.48 -3.01 13.58
N THR A 66 13.75 -2.10 14.21
CA THR A 66 13.51 -0.75 13.66
C THR A 66 14.81 0.08 13.61
N LEU A 67 15.65 0.01 14.64
CA LEU A 67 16.96 0.67 14.65
C LEU A 67 17.92 0.08 13.61
N ALA A 68 17.97 -1.24 13.48
CA ALA A 68 18.77 -1.94 12.49
C ALA A 68 18.39 -1.54 11.07
N MET A 69 17.08 -1.46 10.80
CA MET A 69 16.56 -1.02 9.50
C MET A 69 16.85 0.45 9.20
N HIS A 70 16.76 1.33 10.20
CA HIS A 70 17.04 2.77 10.03
C HIS A 70 18.54 3.06 9.84
N LEU A 71 19.40 2.32 10.53
CA LEU A 71 20.84 2.55 10.53
C LEU A 71 21.61 1.67 9.55
N GLY A 72 20.93 0.79 8.81
CA GLY A 72 21.54 -0.14 7.85
C GLY A 72 22.52 -1.12 8.50
N LYS A 73 22.40 -1.34 9.81
CA LYS A 73 23.30 -2.17 10.63
C LYS A 73 22.61 -3.46 11.03
N SER A 74 23.40 -4.50 11.28
CA SER A 74 22.85 -5.79 11.67
C SER A 74 22.29 -5.74 13.11
N PRO A 75 21.15 -6.41 13.40
CA PRO A 75 20.55 -6.44 14.73
C PRO A 75 21.50 -6.91 15.85
N GLY A 76 22.51 -7.72 15.51
CA GLY A 76 23.51 -8.23 16.47
C GLY A 76 24.57 -7.20 16.89
N GLU A 77 24.66 -6.04 16.22
CA GLU A 77 25.55 -4.95 16.63
C GLU A 77 24.93 -4.06 17.72
N PHE A 78 23.61 -4.18 17.96
CA PHE A 78 22.89 -3.38 18.94
C PHE A 78 22.73 -4.14 20.25
N ARG A 79 23.18 -3.55 21.36
CA ARG A 79 23.01 -4.10 22.70
C ARG A 79 22.12 -3.17 23.52
N ILE A 80 20.86 -3.55 23.67
CA ILE A 80 19.90 -2.85 24.53
C ILE A 80 20.13 -3.32 25.98
N VAL A 81 20.33 -2.39 26.90
CA VAL A 81 20.50 -2.65 28.34
C VAL A 81 19.38 -1.96 29.11
N ASN A 82 18.79 -2.66 30.08
CA ASN A 82 17.80 -2.09 30.98
C ASN A 82 18.51 -1.28 32.07
N ILE A 83 18.37 0.05 32.02
CA ILE A 83 18.81 0.96 33.08
C ILE A 83 17.65 1.24 34.03
N SER A 84 17.33 0.28 34.89
CA SER A 84 16.42 0.53 36.01
C SER A 84 17.11 1.48 36.99
N GLN A 85 16.78 2.76 36.89
CA GLN A 85 17.31 3.81 37.76
C GLN A 85 16.75 3.62 39.19
N PRO A 86 17.58 3.66 40.24
CA PRO A 86 17.17 3.40 41.63
C PRO A 86 16.23 4.47 42.19
#